data_AF-A0A6A5F6N1-F1
#
_entry.id   AF-A0A6A5F6N1-F1
#
_cell.length_a   1.000
_cell.length_b   1.000
_cell.length_c   1.000
_cell.angle_alpha   90.00
_cell.angle_beta   90.00
_cell.angle_gamma   90.00
#
_symmetry.space_group_name_H-M   'P 1'
#
loop_
_entity.id
_entity.type
_entity.pdbx_description
1 polymer ?
#
loop_
_entity_poly.entity_id
_entity_poly.type
_entity_poly.pdbx_seq_one_letter_code
_entity_poly.pdbx_strand_id
1 'polypeptide(L)'
;MSPIVQLFLRFTNRESEVNEGHLNATYVRSSGTGCLPVVAHPKLVTEMSTALSLRLLHCYSKPGPFGYGPGVIRPFILSVQREGYKYVNAQELPTDLRSITDRAATTLLWTELFRGLAMTMSYLFREPATINYPFEKGPLSPRFRGEHALRRYPNGEERCIACKLCEAICPAQAITIEAETRADGSRRTTRYDIDMTKCIYCGFCQEACPVDAIVEGPNFEFSTETHEELLYNKEKLLNNGDRWEAEIAANIHADYLYR
;
A
#
# COMPACT_ATOMS: atom_id res chain seq x y z
N MET A 1 -43.33 12.41 4.76
CA MET A 1 -41.88 12.61 4.50
C MET A 1 -41.12 11.66 5.41
N SER A 2 -40.32 10.78 4.82
CA SER A 2 -39.68 9.64 5.50
C SER A 2 -38.55 10.08 6.46
N PRO A 3 -38.35 9.40 7.61
CA PRO A 3 -37.26 9.67 8.55
C PRO A 3 -35.85 9.55 7.93
N ILE A 4 -35.73 8.97 6.73
CA ILE A 4 -34.48 8.87 5.97
C ILE A 4 -34.02 10.25 5.43
N VAL A 5 -34.95 11.14 5.08
CA VAL A 5 -34.61 12.47 4.54
C VAL A 5 -34.07 13.41 5.63
N GLN A 6 -34.49 13.19 6.88
CA GLN A 6 -34.12 14.03 8.02
C GLN A 6 -32.75 13.67 8.61
N LEU A 7 -32.29 12.43 8.42
CA LEU A 7 -30.93 12.01 8.77
C LEU A 7 -29.90 12.49 7.73
N PHE A 8 -30.30 12.52 6.44
CA PHE A 8 -29.45 13.00 5.35
C PHE A 8 -29.15 14.51 5.48
N LEU A 9 -30.16 15.33 5.81
CA LEU A 9 -29.98 16.77 6.04
C LEU A 9 -29.24 17.11 7.34
N ARG A 10 -29.13 16.17 8.29
CA ARG A 10 -28.32 16.33 9.52
C ARG A 10 -26.85 16.02 9.31
N PHE A 11 -26.52 15.17 8.32
CA PHE A 11 -25.14 14.88 7.95
C PHE A 11 -24.53 15.98 7.08
N THR A 12 -25.28 16.54 6.14
CA THR A 12 -24.76 17.58 5.22
C THR A 12 -24.50 18.93 5.91
N ASN A 13 -25.13 19.21 7.05
CA ASN A 13 -24.98 20.48 7.78
C ASN A 13 -23.86 20.48 8.85
N ARG A 14 -23.09 19.38 9.00
CA ARG A 14 -22.01 19.30 10.00
C ARG A 14 -20.61 19.57 9.45
N GLU A 15 -20.47 19.68 8.13
CA GLU A 15 -19.17 19.92 7.47
C GLU A 15 -18.94 21.39 7.06
N SER A 16 -19.89 22.29 7.30
CA SER A 16 -19.83 23.68 6.81
C SER A 16 -19.17 24.70 7.77
N GLU A 17 -18.51 24.26 8.86
CA GLU A 17 -17.84 25.18 9.80
C GLU A 17 -16.39 24.74 10.11
N VAL A 18 -15.52 24.63 9.11
CA VAL A 18 -14.06 24.75 9.33
C VAL A 18 -13.43 25.54 8.17
N ASN A 19 -13.30 26.84 8.41
CA ASN A 19 -12.38 27.81 7.80
C ASN A 19 -12.25 27.87 6.27
N GLU A 20 -12.93 28.88 5.71
CA GLU A 20 -12.48 29.60 4.52
C GLU A 20 -11.10 30.24 4.78
N GLY A 21 -10.10 29.84 4.01
CA GLY A 21 -8.79 30.49 4.01
C GLY A 21 -7.75 29.68 3.25
N HIS A 22 -7.35 30.20 2.09
CA HIS A 22 -6.23 29.80 1.23
C HIS A 22 -6.53 28.88 0.03
N LEU A 23 -6.79 29.56 -1.10
CA LEU A 23 -6.15 29.39 -2.41
C LEU A 23 -5.91 27.96 -2.91
N ASN A 24 -6.70 27.62 -3.94
CA ASN A 24 -6.54 26.47 -4.83
C ASN A 24 -5.09 26.27 -5.30
N ALA A 25 -4.42 25.25 -4.76
CA ALA A 25 -3.24 24.66 -5.37
C ALA A 25 -3.49 23.15 -5.50
N THR A 26 -3.83 22.70 -6.70
CA THR A 26 -3.88 21.28 -7.06
C THR A 26 -2.46 20.73 -7.10
N TYR A 27 -2.05 20.04 -6.02
CA TYR A 27 -0.73 19.42 -5.91
C TYR A 27 -0.76 17.98 -6.43
N VAL A 28 0.04 17.69 -7.45
CA VAL A 28 0.31 16.32 -7.92
C VAL A 28 1.49 15.79 -7.11
N ARG A 29 1.24 14.72 -6.34
CA ARG A 29 2.25 14.04 -5.51
C ARG A 29 3.27 13.35 -6.41
N SER A 30 4.48 13.90 -6.52
CA SER A 30 5.61 13.21 -7.13
C SER A 30 6.18 12.18 -6.16
N SER A 31 6.46 11.00 -6.69
CA SER A 31 7.02 9.84 -6.01
C SER A 31 8.44 10.12 -5.49
N GLY A 32 8.71 9.75 -4.24
CA GLY A 32 10.07 9.70 -3.73
C GLY A 32 10.18 9.80 -2.21
N THR A 33 10.53 8.67 -1.59
CA THR A 33 11.11 8.51 -0.24
C THR A 33 10.25 8.95 0.95
N GLY A 34 9.84 7.95 1.73
CA GLY A 34 9.12 8.13 2.98
C GLY A 34 9.96 8.87 4.02
N CYS A 35 9.32 9.82 4.69
CA CYS A 35 9.67 10.26 6.03
C CYS A 35 8.36 10.41 6.79
N LEU A 36 8.22 9.64 7.88
CA LEU A 36 7.13 9.74 8.85
C LEU A 36 7.07 11.16 9.45
N PRO A 37 5.89 11.68 9.78
CA PRO A 37 5.78 12.97 10.45
C PRO A 37 6.16 12.82 11.94
N VAL A 38 7.30 13.37 12.35
CA VAL A 38 7.58 13.67 13.76
C VAL A 38 6.91 15.00 14.08
N VAL A 39 5.83 14.94 14.87
CA VAL A 39 5.16 16.11 15.44
C VAL A 39 6.10 16.73 16.49
N ALA A 40 6.68 17.88 16.18
CA ALA A 40 7.47 18.65 17.12
C ALA A 40 6.59 19.68 17.85
N HIS A 41 6.36 19.46 19.15
CA HIS A 41 5.80 20.48 20.05
C HIS A 41 6.86 21.54 20.41
N PRO A 42 6.49 22.83 20.56
CA PRO A 42 7.43 23.87 20.93
C PRO A 42 7.45 24.15 22.45
N LYS A 43 8.69 24.28 22.96
CA LYS A 43 9.16 25.13 24.08
C LYS A 43 8.87 24.73 25.53
N LEU A 44 9.94 24.36 26.24
CA LEU A 44 10.55 25.03 27.42
C LEU A 44 11.86 24.27 27.72
N VAL A 45 13.00 24.88 28.04
CA VAL A 45 13.42 25.28 29.40
C VAL A 45 14.68 26.16 29.31
N THR A 46 14.72 27.07 30.27
CA THR A 46 15.66 28.13 30.67
C THR A 46 17.13 27.76 30.93
N GLU A 47 17.93 28.83 30.96
CA GLU A 47 19.38 28.97 31.22
C GLU A 47 19.92 28.33 32.51
N MET A 48 21.22 27.99 32.55
CA MET A 48 22.31 28.76 33.23
C MET A 48 23.53 27.90 33.65
N SER A 49 24.72 28.46 33.41
CA SER A 49 25.95 28.39 34.21
C SER A 49 27.03 27.30 33.98
N THR A 50 28.14 27.78 33.38
CA THR A 50 29.57 27.65 33.79
C THR A 50 30.23 26.27 33.91
N ALA A 51 31.30 26.04 33.12
CA ALA A 51 32.69 26.08 33.61
C ALA A 51 33.71 25.83 32.48
N LEU A 52 34.78 26.64 32.49
CA LEU A 52 35.96 26.59 31.64
C LEU A 52 36.76 25.28 31.81
N SER A 53 37.36 24.79 30.71
CA SER A 53 38.79 24.49 30.71
C SER A 53 39.36 24.54 29.29
N LEU A 54 40.23 25.53 29.05
CA LEU A 54 41.10 25.64 27.88
C LEU A 54 42.21 24.58 27.97
N ARG A 55 42.43 23.83 26.88
CA ARG A 55 43.77 23.40 26.49
C ARG A 55 43.98 23.60 25.00
N LEU A 56 44.98 24.43 24.72
CA LEU A 56 45.46 24.84 23.41
C LEU A 56 45.92 23.65 22.54
N LEU A 57 45.45 23.68 21.29
CA LEU A 57 46.20 23.58 20.03
C LEU A 57 47.51 22.76 20.01
N HIS A 58 47.53 21.74 19.16
CA HIS A 58 48.60 21.52 18.16
C HIS A 58 48.03 20.66 17.00
N CYS A 59 47.48 21.33 15.97
CA CYS A 59 47.23 20.69 14.67
C CYS A 59 48.54 20.66 13.89
N TYR A 60 49.04 19.46 13.62
CA TYR A 60 50.21 19.22 12.79
C TYR A 60 49.80 19.25 11.31
N SER A 61 49.97 20.39 10.65
CA SER A 61 49.81 20.52 9.20
C SER A 61 51.13 20.21 8.51
N LYS A 62 51.18 19.15 7.69
CA LYS A 62 52.29 18.89 6.76
C LYS A 62 52.11 19.71 5.47
N PRO A 63 53.15 20.37 4.93
CA PRO A 63 53.08 21.05 3.63
C PRO A 63 53.42 20.07 2.48
N GLY A 64 52.55 19.98 1.48
CA GLY A 64 52.82 19.36 0.18
C GLY A 64 52.84 20.43 -0.92
N PRO A 65 53.68 20.30 -1.95
CA PRO A 65 54.16 21.44 -2.73
C PRO A 65 53.16 21.97 -3.78
N PHE A 66 53.25 23.28 -3.93
CA PHE A 66 52.70 24.12 -5.00
C PHE A 66 52.87 23.52 -6.40
N GLY A 67 51.74 23.26 -7.07
CA GLY A 67 51.65 23.13 -8.52
C GLY A 67 50.77 24.26 -9.06
N TYR A 68 51.38 25.18 -9.79
CA TYR A 68 50.73 26.28 -10.50
C TYR A 68 49.72 25.75 -11.54
N GLY A 69 48.44 26.11 -11.40
CA GLY A 69 47.39 25.91 -12.40
C GLY A 69 46.46 27.12 -12.40
N PRO A 70 46.00 27.60 -13.56
CA PRO A 70 45.28 28.87 -13.66
C PRO A 70 43.92 28.76 -12.95
N GLY A 71 43.65 29.78 -12.13
CA GLY A 71 42.49 29.84 -11.27
C GLY A 71 41.17 29.70 -12.01
N VAL A 72 40.39 28.69 -11.61
CA VAL A 72 38.93 28.81 -11.56
C VAL A 72 38.57 28.70 -10.10
N ILE A 73 38.55 29.85 -9.43
CA ILE A 73 37.93 30.01 -8.12
C ILE A 73 36.46 29.67 -8.35
N ARG A 74 36.05 28.43 -8.08
CA ARG A 74 34.63 28.09 -7.96
C ARG A 74 34.15 28.83 -6.72
N PRO A 75 33.22 29.80 -6.84
CA PRO A 75 32.58 30.33 -5.66
C PRO A 75 31.77 29.19 -5.04
N PHE A 76 32.30 28.62 -3.97
CA PHE A 76 31.50 27.96 -2.97
C PHE A 76 30.61 29.05 -2.36
N ILE A 77 29.30 28.81 -2.34
CA ILE A 77 28.21 29.75 -2.02
C ILE A 77 27.60 30.42 -3.27
N LEU A 78 26.79 29.64 -3.97
CA LEU A 78 25.36 29.94 -4.10
C LEU A 78 24.67 28.62 -3.78
N SER A 79 23.88 28.60 -2.71
CA SER A 79 22.76 27.67 -2.66
C SER A 79 21.96 27.90 -3.93
N VAL A 80 22.14 27.06 -4.94
CA VAL A 80 21.15 26.90 -6.00
C VAL A 80 19.91 26.48 -5.23
N GLN A 81 19.03 27.44 -4.98
CA GLN A 81 17.68 27.20 -4.51
C GLN A 81 17.10 26.23 -5.53
N ARG A 82 17.12 24.94 -5.23
CA ARG A 82 16.30 23.96 -5.94
C ARG A 82 14.87 24.34 -5.58
N GLU A 83 14.24 25.10 -6.45
CA GLU A 83 12.80 25.32 -6.45
C GLU A 83 12.13 23.93 -6.47
N GLY A 84 11.71 23.47 -5.29
CA GLY A 84 11.22 22.10 -5.05
C GLY A 84 9.79 21.87 -5.53
N TYR A 85 9.32 22.67 -6.47
CA TYR A 85 7.98 22.57 -7.04
C TYR A 85 8.01 23.17 -8.44
N LYS A 86 7.35 22.49 -9.38
CA LYS A 86 7.20 22.96 -10.75
C LYS A 86 5.78 23.50 -10.91
N TYR A 87 5.66 24.78 -11.19
CA TYR A 87 4.37 25.32 -11.59
C TYR A 87 3.93 24.69 -12.92
N VAL A 88 2.76 24.05 -12.92
CA VAL A 88 2.14 23.49 -14.13
C VAL A 88 1.44 24.63 -14.86
N ASN A 89 1.70 24.76 -16.17
CA ASN A 89 1.09 25.77 -17.03
C ASN A 89 1.38 27.24 -16.65
N ALA A 90 2.55 27.54 -16.08
CA ALA A 90 2.97 28.92 -15.76
C ALA A 90 3.57 29.67 -16.96
N GLN A 91 3.18 29.31 -18.19
CA GLN A 91 3.74 29.90 -19.40
C GLN A 91 2.81 31.00 -19.90
N GLU A 92 3.37 32.20 -20.08
CA GLU A 92 2.66 33.29 -20.74
C GLU A 92 2.55 33.02 -22.24
N LEU A 93 1.38 33.32 -22.80
CA LEU A 93 1.08 33.07 -24.21
C LEU A 93 1.73 34.16 -25.08
N PRO A 94 2.52 33.82 -26.13
CA PRO A 94 3.05 34.83 -27.05
C PRO A 94 1.93 35.57 -27.79
N THR A 95 2.19 36.84 -28.13
CA THR A 95 1.27 37.78 -28.80
C THR A 95 1.61 38.01 -30.28
N ASP A 96 2.48 37.18 -30.85
CA ASP A 96 2.87 37.28 -32.26
C ASP A 96 1.68 36.98 -33.20
N LEU A 97 1.58 37.69 -34.33
CA LEU A 97 0.49 37.52 -35.30
C LEU A 97 0.33 36.07 -35.77
N ARG A 98 1.43 35.35 -35.98
CA ARG A 98 1.42 33.91 -36.34
C ARG A 98 0.81 33.04 -35.26
N SER A 99 1.21 33.26 -33.99
CA SER A 99 0.69 32.50 -32.85
C SER A 99 -0.80 32.75 -32.60
N ILE A 100 -1.28 33.96 -32.91
CA ILE A 100 -2.70 34.32 -32.80
C ILE A 100 -3.50 33.66 -33.93
N THR A 101 -2.99 33.67 -35.17
CA THR A 101 -3.65 32.99 -36.29
C THR A 101 -3.70 31.48 -36.11
N ASP A 102 -2.64 30.86 -35.59
CA ASP A 102 -2.61 29.42 -35.32
C ASP A 102 -3.62 29.02 -34.23
N ARG A 103 -3.75 29.82 -33.17
CA ARG A 103 -4.77 29.61 -32.13
C ARG A 103 -6.19 29.76 -32.68
N ALA A 104 -6.42 30.78 -33.51
CA ALA A 104 -7.71 31.00 -34.17
C ALA A 104 -8.05 29.84 -35.14
N ALA A 105 -7.06 29.29 -35.83
CA ALA A 105 -7.24 28.11 -36.67
C ALA A 105 -7.58 26.88 -35.82
N THR A 106 -6.92 26.68 -34.67
CA THR A 106 -7.24 25.60 -33.75
C THR A 106 -8.67 25.70 -33.19
N THR A 107 -9.15 26.90 -32.84
CA THR A 107 -10.52 27.08 -32.34
C THR A 107 -11.58 26.90 -33.43
N LEU A 108 -11.34 27.35 -34.66
CA LEU A 108 -12.33 27.27 -35.75
C LEU A 108 -12.34 25.92 -36.47
N LEU A 109 -11.18 25.30 -36.66
CA LEU A 109 -11.02 24.06 -37.44
C LEU A 109 -10.87 22.80 -36.57
N TRP A 110 -10.93 22.94 -35.24
CA TRP A 110 -10.82 21.84 -34.26
C TRP A 110 -9.65 20.89 -34.53
N THR A 111 -8.50 21.43 -34.95
CA THR A 111 -7.31 20.65 -35.33
C THR A 111 -6.84 19.72 -34.21
N GLU A 112 -6.86 20.20 -32.96
CA GLU A 112 -6.52 19.39 -31.77
C GLU A 112 -7.54 18.27 -31.50
N LEU A 113 -8.81 18.46 -31.87
CA LEU A 113 -9.83 17.40 -31.74
C LEU A 113 -9.57 16.26 -32.73
N PHE A 114 -9.24 16.59 -33.98
CA PHE A 114 -8.86 15.59 -34.98
C PHE A 114 -7.54 14.91 -34.64
N ARG A 115 -6.58 15.63 -34.05
CA ARG A 115 -5.35 15.02 -33.52
C ARG A 115 -5.66 14.02 -32.40
N GLY A 116 -6.59 14.35 -31.50
CA GLY A 116 -7.07 13.43 -30.46
C GLY A 116 -7.79 12.20 -31.06
N LEU A 117 -8.64 12.41 -32.06
CA LEU A 117 -9.36 11.34 -32.76
C LEU A 117 -8.40 10.41 -33.53
N ALA A 118 -7.34 10.95 -34.12
CA ALA A 118 -6.30 10.15 -34.76
C ALA A 118 -5.58 9.25 -33.73
N MET A 119 -5.38 9.73 -32.50
CA MET A 119 -4.81 8.92 -31.43
C MET A 119 -5.73 7.78 -31.02
N THR A 120 -7.05 8.01 -30.90
CA THR A 120 -8.00 6.93 -30.60
C THR A 120 -8.08 5.93 -31.76
N MET A 121 -8.06 6.40 -33.01
CA MET A 121 -7.99 5.54 -34.19
C MET A 121 -6.73 4.65 -34.19
N SER A 122 -5.61 5.15 -33.67
CA SER A 122 -4.39 4.33 -33.52
C SER A 122 -4.59 3.11 -32.60
N TYR A 123 -5.53 3.15 -31.64
CA TYR A 123 -5.84 1.97 -30.80
C TYR A 123 -6.62 0.89 -31.55
N LEU A 124 -7.33 1.22 -32.63
CA LEU A 124 -8.03 0.23 -33.46
C LEU A 124 -7.07 -0.77 -34.12
N PHE A 125 -5.83 -0.34 -34.39
CA PHE A 125 -4.79 -1.16 -35.01
C PHE A 125 -3.87 -1.85 -34.00
N ARG A 126 -4.13 -1.70 -32.69
CA ARG A 126 -3.41 -2.43 -31.65
C ARG A 126 -4.13 -3.74 -31.35
N GLU A 127 -3.36 -4.76 -30.99
CA GLU A 127 -3.92 -6.00 -30.47
C GLU A 127 -4.60 -5.76 -29.11
N PRO A 128 -5.80 -6.33 -28.86
CA PRO A 128 -6.49 -6.17 -27.59
C PRO A 128 -5.77 -6.93 -26.47
N ALA A 129 -5.56 -6.28 -25.33
CA ALA A 129 -4.94 -6.90 -24.14
C ALA A 129 -5.92 -7.75 -23.30
N THR A 130 -6.94 -8.34 -23.94
CA THR A 130 -7.98 -9.13 -23.27
C THR A 130 -7.56 -10.60 -23.17
N ILE A 131 -7.53 -11.16 -21.97
CA ILE A 131 -7.35 -12.59 -21.74
C ILE A 131 -8.68 -13.33 -21.92
N ASN A 132 -8.65 -14.56 -22.44
CA ASN A 132 -9.86 -15.37 -22.64
C ASN A 132 -10.23 -16.18 -21.37
N TYR A 133 -10.75 -15.49 -20.36
CA TYR A 133 -11.28 -16.15 -19.15
C TYR A 133 -12.56 -16.94 -19.50
N PRO A 134 -12.72 -18.22 -19.11
CA PRO A 134 -12.00 -18.97 -18.06
C PRO A 134 -10.87 -19.90 -18.56
N PHE A 135 -10.61 -19.97 -19.87
CA PHE A 135 -9.60 -20.88 -20.43
C PHE A 135 -8.17 -20.39 -20.18
N GLU A 136 -7.98 -19.07 -20.16
CA GLU A 136 -6.74 -18.40 -19.82
C GLU A 136 -6.95 -17.58 -18.55
N LYS A 137 -6.09 -17.78 -17.54
CA LYS A 137 -6.13 -17.04 -16.28
C LYS A 137 -4.98 -16.04 -16.21
N GLY A 138 -5.20 -14.94 -15.49
CA GLY A 138 -4.14 -13.97 -15.23
C GLY A 138 -2.98 -14.59 -14.45
N PRO A 139 -1.74 -14.10 -14.62
CA PRO A 139 -0.60 -14.60 -13.86
C PRO A 139 -0.74 -14.22 -12.38
N LEU A 140 -0.69 -15.21 -11.48
CA LEU A 140 -0.69 -15.00 -10.03
C LEU A 140 0.71 -15.18 -9.46
N SER A 141 1.04 -14.37 -8.45
CA SER A 141 2.28 -14.55 -7.68
C SER A 141 2.10 -15.64 -6.60
N PRO A 142 3.18 -16.31 -6.15
CA PRO A 142 3.11 -17.27 -5.04
C PRO A 142 2.66 -16.66 -3.70
N ARG A 143 2.69 -15.32 -3.58
CA ARG A 143 2.25 -14.54 -2.42
C ARG A 143 0.78 -14.12 -2.48
N PHE A 144 0.06 -14.59 -3.49
CA PHE A 144 -1.34 -14.26 -3.63
C PHE A 144 -2.13 -14.73 -2.40
N ARG A 145 -3.16 -13.96 -2.04
CA ARG A 145 -3.99 -14.15 -0.86
C ARG A 145 -5.40 -14.48 -1.29
N GLY A 146 -5.84 -15.70 -1.02
CA GLY A 146 -7.15 -16.22 -1.41
C GLY A 146 -7.89 -16.93 -0.27
N GLU A 147 -8.53 -18.04 -0.60
CA GLU A 147 -9.35 -18.85 0.31
C GLU A 147 -8.52 -19.39 1.48
N HIS A 148 -9.02 -19.29 2.70
CA HIS A 148 -8.31 -19.77 3.88
C HIS A 148 -8.33 -21.29 3.94
N ALA A 149 -7.23 -21.86 4.42
CA ALA A 149 -7.06 -23.29 4.61
C ALA A 149 -6.32 -23.59 5.92
N LEU A 150 -6.72 -24.68 6.58
CA LEU A 150 -6.00 -25.24 7.73
C LEU A 150 -5.14 -26.41 7.24
N ARG A 151 -3.84 -26.32 7.47
CA ARG A 151 -2.87 -27.33 7.02
C ARG A 151 -2.61 -28.41 8.07
N ARG A 152 -2.12 -29.54 7.56
CA ARG A 152 -1.63 -30.67 8.36
C ARG A 152 -0.10 -30.76 8.33
N TYR A 153 0.45 -31.40 9.34
CA TYR A 153 1.81 -31.90 9.34
C TYR A 153 1.92 -33.09 8.38
N PRO A 154 3.14 -33.46 7.94
CA PRO A 154 3.34 -34.62 7.07
C PRO A 154 2.93 -35.96 7.70
N ASN A 155 2.75 -36.01 9.02
CA ASN A 155 2.20 -37.16 9.75
C ASN A 155 0.66 -37.26 9.68
N GLY A 156 -0.02 -36.28 9.07
CA GLY A 156 -1.48 -36.19 8.98
C GLY A 156 -2.17 -35.47 10.14
N GLU A 157 -1.43 -35.06 11.17
CA GLU A 157 -1.97 -34.31 12.30
C GLU A 157 -2.19 -32.83 11.94
N GLU A 158 -3.24 -32.20 12.46
CA GLU A 158 -3.46 -30.76 12.23
C GLU A 158 -2.33 -29.92 12.85
N ARG A 159 -1.92 -28.84 12.18
CA ARG A 159 -0.86 -27.96 12.70
C ARG A 159 -1.33 -27.07 13.84
N CYS A 160 -2.64 -26.77 13.90
CA CYS A 160 -3.19 -25.81 14.85
C CYS A 160 -3.09 -26.28 16.31
N ILE A 161 -2.41 -25.49 17.15
CA ILE A 161 -2.23 -25.72 18.59
C ILE A 161 -3.15 -24.89 19.49
N ALA A 162 -4.18 -24.27 18.91
CA ALA A 162 -5.14 -23.42 19.61
C ALA A 162 -4.51 -22.29 20.45
N CYS A 163 -3.50 -21.60 19.89
CA CYS A 163 -2.79 -20.50 20.55
C CYS A 163 -3.59 -19.19 20.60
N LYS A 164 -4.62 -19.05 19.76
CA LYS A 164 -5.49 -17.86 19.62
C LYS A 164 -4.80 -16.56 19.18
N LEU A 165 -3.57 -16.61 18.69
CA LEU A 165 -2.88 -15.42 18.15
C LEU A 165 -3.59 -14.87 16.90
N CYS A 166 -4.05 -15.76 16.02
CA CYS A 166 -4.75 -15.39 14.78
C CYS A 166 -6.07 -14.64 15.06
N GLU A 167 -6.76 -14.98 16.14
CA GLU A 167 -7.99 -14.31 16.59
C GLU A 167 -7.67 -12.90 17.10
N ALA A 168 -6.59 -12.75 17.88
CA ALA A 168 -6.18 -11.46 18.43
C ALA A 168 -5.68 -10.48 17.36
N ILE A 169 -4.97 -10.95 16.33
CA ILE A 169 -4.39 -10.09 15.28
C ILE A 169 -5.39 -9.74 14.18
N CYS A 170 -6.52 -10.45 14.09
CA CYS A 170 -7.49 -10.24 13.01
C CYS A 170 -8.13 -8.83 13.14
N PRO A 171 -7.88 -7.91 12.19
CA PRO A 171 -8.35 -6.53 12.32
C PRO A 171 -9.87 -6.41 12.24
N ALA A 172 -10.53 -7.35 11.55
CA ALA A 172 -11.98 -7.43 11.41
C ALA A 172 -12.64 -8.39 12.41
N GLN A 173 -11.86 -9.03 13.29
CA GLN A 173 -12.35 -10.02 14.27
C GLN A 173 -13.26 -11.10 13.63
N ALA A 174 -12.86 -11.61 12.46
CA ALA A 174 -13.63 -12.58 11.69
C ALA A 174 -13.47 -14.03 12.20
N ILE A 175 -12.46 -14.29 13.03
CA ILE A 175 -12.09 -15.63 13.50
C ILE A 175 -12.62 -15.81 14.93
N THR A 176 -13.22 -16.97 15.22
CA THR A 176 -13.59 -17.35 16.59
C THR A 176 -13.01 -18.72 16.92
N ILE A 177 -12.29 -18.82 18.04
CA ILE A 177 -11.56 -20.05 18.40
C ILE A 177 -11.93 -20.51 19.82
N GLU A 178 -12.32 -21.78 19.94
CA GLU A 178 -12.49 -22.47 21.21
C GLU A 178 -11.48 -23.63 21.31
N ALA A 179 -10.87 -23.78 22.49
CA ALA A 179 -9.74 -24.67 22.71
C ALA A 179 -10.06 -25.64 23.85
N GLU A 180 -9.89 -26.92 23.61
CA GLU A 180 -10.05 -27.97 24.62
C GLU A 180 -8.86 -28.93 24.56
N THR A 181 -8.63 -29.63 25.67
CA THR A 181 -7.65 -30.71 25.73
C THR A 181 -8.26 -31.98 25.16
N ARG A 182 -7.61 -32.55 24.14
CA ARG A 182 -8.00 -33.86 23.59
C ARG A 182 -7.62 -34.98 24.56
N ALA A 183 -8.18 -36.18 24.35
CA ALA A 183 -7.88 -37.39 25.13
C ALA A 183 -6.36 -37.70 25.21
N ASP A 184 -5.59 -37.29 24.20
CA ASP A 184 -4.13 -37.47 24.13
C ASP A 184 -3.34 -36.43 24.95
N GLY A 185 -4.02 -35.51 25.64
CA GLY A 185 -3.41 -34.41 26.39
C GLY A 185 -2.95 -33.22 25.53
N SER A 186 -3.06 -33.32 24.20
CA SER A 186 -2.74 -32.23 23.28
C SER A 186 -3.83 -31.15 23.29
N ARG A 187 -3.43 -29.87 23.20
CA ARG A 187 -4.35 -28.74 23.07
C ARG A 187 -4.77 -28.61 21.61
N ARG A 188 -6.07 -28.74 21.34
CA ARG A 188 -6.64 -28.65 19.98
C ARG A 188 -7.88 -27.78 19.98
N THR A 189 -8.27 -27.33 18.79
CA THR A 189 -9.48 -26.51 18.62
C THR A 189 -10.70 -27.41 18.49
N THR A 190 -11.75 -27.14 19.24
CA THR A 190 -13.08 -27.74 19.01
C THR A 190 -13.83 -26.94 17.97
N ARG A 191 -13.78 -25.61 18.11
CA ARG A 191 -14.37 -24.67 17.17
C ARG A 191 -13.29 -23.76 16.59
N TYR A 192 -13.27 -23.64 15.28
CA TYR A 192 -12.38 -22.73 14.56
C TYR A 192 -13.16 -22.24 13.35
N ASP A 193 -13.84 -21.11 13.53
CA ASP A 193 -14.77 -20.61 12.53
C ASP A 193 -14.25 -19.29 11.98
N ILE A 194 -14.38 -19.12 10.67
CA ILE A 194 -14.02 -17.88 9.97
C ILE A 194 -15.22 -17.41 9.17
N ASP A 195 -15.60 -16.16 9.42
CA ASP A 195 -16.60 -15.46 8.63
C ASP A 195 -15.94 -14.77 7.42
N MET A 196 -16.09 -15.35 6.22
CA MET A 196 -15.49 -14.78 5.00
C MET A 196 -16.12 -13.45 4.60
N THR A 197 -17.28 -13.10 5.14
CA THR A 197 -17.93 -11.80 4.87
C THR A 197 -17.31 -10.67 5.67
N LYS A 198 -16.70 -10.98 6.82
CA LYS A 198 -15.93 -10.02 7.64
C LYS A 198 -14.46 -9.99 7.26
N CYS A 199 -13.93 -11.10 6.74
CA CYS A 199 -12.53 -11.19 6.40
C CYS A 199 -12.14 -10.18 5.30
N ILE A 200 -11.04 -9.45 5.53
CA ILE A 200 -10.49 -8.47 4.59
C ILE A 200 -9.31 -9.01 3.77
N TYR A 201 -8.99 -10.31 3.89
CA TYR A 201 -7.90 -11.00 3.17
C TYR A 201 -6.54 -10.28 3.28
N CYS A 202 -6.18 -9.92 4.51
CA CYS A 202 -4.95 -9.16 4.80
C CYS A 202 -3.68 -10.01 4.94
N GLY A 203 -3.79 -11.31 5.20
CA GLY A 203 -2.62 -12.18 5.45
C GLY A 203 -2.06 -12.17 6.87
N PHE A 204 -2.56 -11.35 7.79
CA PHE A 204 -2.01 -11.29 9.14
C PHE A 204 -2.15 -12.60 9.92
N CYS A 205 -3.21 -13.38 9.65
CA CYS A 205 -3.38 -14.68 10.31
C CYS A 205 -2.31 -15.69 9.90
N GLN A 206 -1.83 -15.63 8.65
CA GLN A 206 -0.78 -16.49 8.11
C GLN A 206 0.58 -16.13 8.69
N GLU A 207 0.90 -14.83 8.78
CA GLU A 207 2.18 -14.35 9.34
C GLU A 207 2.24 -14.48 10.86
N ALA A 208 1.11 -14.31 11.57
CA ALA A 208 1.07 -14.41 13.02
C ALA A 208 1.06 -15.86 13.54
N CYS A 209 0.85 -16.86 12.68
CA CYS A 209 0.74 -18.24 13.12
C CYS A 209 2.13 -18.81 13.43
N PRO A 210 2.44 -19.21 14.69
CA PRO A 210 3.77 -19.70 15.04
C PRO A 210 4.12 -21.09 14.46
N VAL A 211 3.13 -21.78 13.89
CA VAL A 211 3.22 -23.17 13.42
C VAL A 211 2.75 -23.33 11.97
N ASP A 212 2.53 -22.21 11.26
CA ASP A 212 1.99 -22.18 9.89
C ASP A 212 0.72 -23.04 9.72
N ALA A 213 -0.20 -22.96 10.69
CA ALA A 213 -1.42 -23.76 10.66
C ALA A 213 -2.51 -23.21 9.74
N ILE A 214 -2.76 -21.91 9.82
CA ILE A 214 -3.68 -21.21 8.91
C ILE A 214 -2.88 -20.51 7.83
N VAL A 215 -3.34 -20.65 6.60
CA VAL A 215 -2.71 -20.05 5.42
C VAL A 215 -3.81 -19.51 4.51
N GLU A 216 -3.50 -18.44 3.80
CA GLU A 216 -4.31 -17.97 2.69
C GLU A 216 -3.84 -18.72 1.44
N GLY A 217 -4.74 -19.55 0.89
CA GLY A 217 -4.49 -20.40 -0.26
C GLY A 217 -4.56 -19.65 -1.59
N PRO A 218 -4.22 -20.34 -2.70
CA PRO A 218 -4.22 -19.74 -4.04
C PRO A 218 -5.62 -19.59 -4.64
N ASN A 219 -6.64 -20.28 -4.08
CA ASN A 219 -7.98 -20.28 -4.66
C ASN A 219 -8.67 -18.92 -4.45
N PHE A 220 -9.24 -18.35 -5.51
CA PHE A 220 -10.03 -17.12 -5.47
C PHE A 220 -11.44 -17.28 -6.05
N GLU A 221 -11.74 -18.42 -6.67
CA GLU A 221 -13.00 -18.69 -7.37
C GLU A 221 -13.94 -19.52 -6.48
N PHE A 222 -14.39 -18.93 -5.37
CA PHE A 222 -15.28 -19.59 -4.40
C PHE A 222 -16.53 -18.77 -4.06
N SER A 223 -17.03 -17.99 -5.01
CA SER A 223 -18.33 -17.32 -4.87
C SER A 223 -19.44 -18.34 -4.62
N THR A 224 -20.25 -18.09 -3.60
CA THR A 224 -21.39 -18.93 -3.20
C THR A 224 -22.70 -18.22 -3.50
N GLU A 225 -23.78 -19.00 -3.64
CA GLU A 225 -25.11 -18.44 -3.88
C GLU A 225 -25.76 -17.91 -2.60
N THR A 226 -25.39 -18.48 -1.45
CA THR A 226 -25.94 -18.12 -0.15
C THR A 226 -24.88 -17.59 0.81
N HIS A 227 -25.34 -16.87 1.83
CA HIS A 227 -24.48 -16.24 2.84
C HIS A 227 -23.98 -17.25 3.88
N GLU A 228 -24.81 -18.22 4.25
CA GLU A 228 -24.46 -19.28 5.19
C GLU A 228 -23.28 -20.13 4.73
N GLU A 229 -23.09 -20.28 3.41
CA GLU A 229 -21.95 -21.01 2.87
C GLU A 229 -20.62 -20.29 3.13
N LEU A 230 -20.61 -18.95 3.31
CA LEU A 230 -19.42 -18.14 3.59
C LEU A 230 -19.00 -18.13 5.07
N LEU A 231 -19.82 -18.71 5.94
CA LEU A 231 -19.50 -18.93 7.35
C LEU A 231 -18.78 -20.28 7.47
N TYR A 232 -17.46 -20.26 7.40
CA TYR A 232 -16.67 -21.48 7.37
C TYR A 232 -16.45 -22.03 8.77
N ASN A 233 -16.77 -23.31 8.94
CA ASN A 233 -16.41 -24.09 10.11
C ASN A 233 -14.99 -24.68 9.96
N LYS A 234 -14.45 -25.18 11.08
CA LYS A 234 -13.15 -25.87 11.12
C LYS A 234 -13.01 -26.96 10.05
N GLU A 235 -14.06 -27.77 9.88
CA GLU A 235 -14.08 -28.89 8.93
C GLU A 235 -13.92 -28.42 7.49
N LYS A 236 -14.61 -27.33 7.12
CA LYS A 236 -14.51 -26.74 5.77
C LYS A 236 -13.08 -26.26 5.49
N LEU A 237 -12.46 -25.61 6.47
CA LEU A 237 -11.08 -25.13 6.37
C LEU A 237 -10.05 -26.27 6.26
N LEU A 238 -10.28 -27.37 6.98
CA LEU A 238 -9.45 -28.57 6.86
C LEU A 238 -9.63 -29.24 5.48
N ASN A 239 -10.86 -29.36 4.99
CA ASN A 239 -11.13 -29.88 3.64
C ASN A 239 -10.46 -29.02 2.55
N ASN A 240 -10.44 -27.70 2.74
CA ASN A 240 -9.72 -26.79 1.85
C ASN A 240 -8.21 -27.01 1.90
N GLY A 241 -7.66 -27.21 3.10
CA GLY A 241 -6.25 -27.60 3.28
C GLY A 241 -5.94 -28.91 2.57
N ASP A 242 -6.72 -29.94 2.81
CA ASP A 242 -6.54 -31.27 2.21
C ASP A 242 -6.63 -31.21 0.66
N ARG A 243 -7.51 -30.36 0.11
CA ARG A 243 -7.64 -30.13 -1.35
C ARG A 243 -6.45 -29.39 -1.96
N TRP A 244 -5.92 -28.37 -1.27
CA TRP A 244 -4.93 -27.43 -1.81
C TRP A 244 -3.51 -27.61 -1.27
N GLU A 245 -3.26 -28.59 -0.41
CA GLU A 245 -1.99 -28.77 0.32
C GLU A 245 -0.76 -28.79 -0.61
N ALA A 246 -0.86 -29.46 -1.76
CA ALA A 246 0.24 -29.56 -2.72
C ALA A 246 0.66 -28.18 -3.27
N GLU A 247 -0.31 -27.34 -3.62
CA GLU A 247 -0.04 -26.01 -4.18
C GLU A 247 0.38 -25.03 -3.10
N ILE A 248 -0.26 -25.08 -1.92
CA ILE A 248 0.13 -24.25 -0.78
C ILE A 248 1.54 -24.63 -0.31
N ALA A 249 1.92 -25.91 -0.30
CA ALA A 249 3.30 -26.33 0.00
C ALA A 249 4.31 -25.75 -1.00
N ALA A 250 4.01 -25.80 -2.30
CA ALA A 250 4.86 -25.23 -3.34
C ALA A 250 5.01 -23.71 -3.20
N ASN A 251 3.93 -22.99 -2.93
CA ASN A 251 3.94 -21.54 -2.74
C ASN A 251 4.72 -21.13 -1.49
N ILE A 252 4.55 -21.83 -0.36
CA ILE A 252 5.36 -21.57 0.84
C ILE A 252 6.84 -21.89 0.59
N HIS A 253 7.15 -22.97 -0.12
CA HIS A 253 8.54 -23.29 -0.48
C HIS A 253 9.17 -22.19 -1.36
N ALA A 254 8.38 -21.48 -2.17
CA ALA A 254 8.88 -20.34 -2.93
C ALA A 254 9.06 -19.06 -2.09
N ASP A 255 8.28 -18.90 -1.01
CA ASP A 255 8.16 -17.64 -0.26
C ASP A 255 8.88 -17.62 1.11
N TYR A 256 9.16 -18.78 1.72
CA TYR A 256 9.56 -18.86 3.14
C TYR A 256 10.77 -18.01 3.56
N LEU A 257 11.68 -17.68 2.64
CA LEU A 257 12.87 -16.85 2.91
C LEU A 257 12.56 -15.35 3.10
N TYR A 258 11.37 -14.91 2.72
CA TYR A 258 10.96 -13.50 2.73
C TYR A 258 9.99 -13.15 3.86
N ARG A 259 9.76 -14.09 4.79
CA ARG A 259 8.92 -13.94 5.98
C ARG A 259 9.73 -13.58 7.21
#